data_AF-A0A841J8J4-F1
#
_entry.id   AF-A0A841J8J4-F1
#
_cell.length_a   1.000
_cell.length_b   1.000
_cell.length_c   1.000
_cell.angle_alpha   90.00
_cell.angle_beta   90.00
_cell.angle_gamma   90.00
#
_symmetry.space_group_name_H-M   'P 1'
#
loop_
_entity.id
_entity.type
_entity.pdbx_description
1 polymer ?
#
loop_
_entity_poly.entity_id
_entity_poly.type
_entity_poly.pdbx_seq_one_letter_code
_entity_poly.pdbx_strand_id
1 'polypeptide(L)'
;MFQVRPSADAFYGSGPELWSRYLTGRQGLPPNPYYDPLTFIISEAHKRGMELHAWFNPYRASMDLIASHFNDKHISNQKPEWFFNYAGQKIFNPGLPQVRQYITSVIMNVVRNYDIDGVHFDDYFYPNEVHGKPLPDLAAYKLYNPDSLNIKDWRRQNVDVLIHDLTDSIHACKSYIKFGISPFGVWKNKQQDADGSLTNGGSSYYELYADTRKWLKNGWIDYINPQLYWPIKHRLVPFEKLLEWWSNNTYGRHLYIGQAAYRAQENVQGFRNRSELSDEIRYVRGNARVQGSVFFRAKSLIDNLAGLKDSLKNNFYNRPALPPVMLWLDSIPPNAPQNVIAKQLANKSIQISWTAPIKAKDNDLAYGYVIYRFNDGEKIQIDNPRNIINISFEDTTTFVDNTITRPGKYIYLVTAIDRIKNESLNSNPAPVEVKYVVYGRYYHRTTPQDSIKAE
;
A
#
# COMPACT_ATOMS: atom_id res chain seq x y z
N MET A 1 3.66 -2.32 -2.32
CA MET A 1 3.50 -2.22 -3.79
C MET A 1 4.63 -2.98 -4.46
N PHE A 2 4.32 -3.84 -5.43
CA PHE A 2 5.30 -4.64 -6.17
C PHE A 2 5.04 -4.51 -7.67
N GLN A 3 6.05 -4.13 -8.47
CA GLN A 3 5.90 -3.94 -9.91
C GLN A 3 5.77 -5.29 -10.62
N VAL A 4 4.55 -5.71 -10.91
CA VAL A 4 4.27 -7.00 -11.55
C VAL A 4 4.41 -6.94 -13.06
N ARG A 5 4.25 -5.74 -13.65
CA ARG A 5 4.30 -5.50 -15.08
C ARG A 5 5.08 -4.21 -15.42
N PRO A 6 6.41 -4.27 -15.60
CA PRO A 6 7.20 -3.09 -15.91
C PRO A 6 7.18 -2.68 -17.39
N SER A 7 7.14 -3.63 -18.33
CA SER A 7 7.27 -3.33 -19.78
C SER A 7 6.60 -4.40 -20.64
N ALA A 8 5.26 -4.48 -20.60
CA ALA A 8 4.47 -5.51 -21.31
C ALA A 8 4.98 -6.95 -21.11
N ASP A 9 5.41 -7.22 -19.89
CA ASP A 9 5.96 -8.49 -19.43
C ASP A 9 5.60 -8.71 -17.95
N ALA A 10 5.76 -9.94 -17.47
CA ALA A 10 5.18 -10.39 -16.21
C ALA A 10 6.21 -10.91 -15.21
N PHE A 11 6.02 -10.53 -13.95
CA PHE A 11 6.61 -11.16 -12.77
C PHE A 11 5.67 -12.21 -12.15
N TYR A 12 4.85 -12.86 -12.97
CA TYR A 12 3.82 -13.81 -12.56
C TYR A 12 3.62 -14.87 -13.65
N GLY A 13 3.22 -16.09 -13.27
CA GLY A 13 3.12 -17.23 -14.19
C GLY A 13 1.72 -17.55 -14.69
N SER A 14 0.68 -17.20 -13.94
CA SER A 14 -0.72 -17.42 -14.31
C SER A 14 -1.22 -16.29 -15.20
N GLY A 15 -0.91 -16.35 -16.50
CA GLY A 15 -1.43 -15.41 -17.49
C GLY A 15 -0.76 -15.54 -18.86
N PRO A 16 -1.26 -14.80 -19.87
CA PRO A 16 -0.74 -14.86 -21.24
C PRO A 16 0.48 -13.95 -21.49
N GLU A 17 0.80 -13.03 -20.58
CA GLU A 17 1.95 -12.13 -20.72
C GLU A 17 3.26 -12.92 -20.62
N LEU A 18 4.27 -12.48 -21.39
CA LEU A 18 5.59 -13.11 -21.39
C LEU A 18 6.33 -12.82 -20.08
N TRP A 19 7.16 -13.77 -19.62
CA TRP A 19 8.04 -13.56 -18.48
C TRP A 19 8.96 -12.35 -18.66
N SER A 20 9.10 -11.57 -17.61
CA SER A 20 9.94 -10.38 -17.63
C SER A 20 11.42 -10.72 -17.80
N ARG A 21 12.10 -10.00 -18.69
CA ARG A 21 13.56 -10.11 -18.86
C ARG A 21 14.33 -9.74 -17.60
N TYR A 22 13.72 -8.98 -16.69
CA TYR A 22 14.34 -8.59 -15.43
C TYR A 22 14.41 -9.73 -14.41
N LEU A 23 13.76 -10.87 -14.66
CA LEU A 23 13.90 -12.09 -13.85
C LEU A 23 15.12 -12.93 -14.24
N THR A 24 15.35 -13.11 -15.55
CA THR A 24 16.29 -14.12 -16.07
C THR A 24 17.30 -13.59 -17.10
N GLY A 25 17.24 -12.30 -17.41
CA GLY A 25 18.00 -11.66 -18.49
C GLY A 25 17.37 -11.80 -19.88
N ARG A 26 16.37 -12.68 -20.06
CA ARG A 26 15.71 -12.93 -21.36
C ARG A 26 14.18 -12.94 -21.25
N GLN A 27 13.50 -12.16 -22.07
CA GLN A 27 12.04 -12.09 -22.07
C GLN A 27 11.40 -13.42 -22.54
N GLY A 28 10.35 -13.83 -21.86
CA GLY A 28 9.61 -15.07 -22.12
C GLY A 28 10.22 -16.33 -21.49
N LEU A 29 11.39 -16.23 -20.84
CA LEU A 29 12.01 -17.35 -20.14
C LEU A 29 11.58 -17.36 -18.65
N PRO A 30 10.89 -18.41 -18.17
CA PRO A 30 10.52 -18.53 -16.76
C PRO A 30 11.76 -18.69 -15.85
N PRO A 31 11.63 -18.40 -14.55
CA PRO A 31 12.64 -18.76 -13.55
C PRO A 31 12.98 -20.26 -13.57
N ASN A 32 14.24 -20.60 -13.28
CA ASN A 32 14.72 -21.98 -13.13
C ASN A 32 15.57 -22.12 -11.84
N PRO A 33 15.18 -22.95 -10.85
CA PRO A 33 13.97 -23.78 -10.81
C PRO A 33 12.68 -22.95 -10.90
N TYR A 34 11.62 -23.56 -11.45
CA TYR A 34 10.35 -22.87 -11.63
C TYR A 34 9.73 -22.46 -10.30
N TYR A 35 9.29 -21.21 -10.24
CA TYR A 35 8.36 -20.71 -9.23
C TYR A 35 7.61 -19.50 -9.79
N ASP A 36 6.43 -19.21 -9.24
CA ASP A 36 5.69 -17.98 -9.54
C ASP A 36 6.10 -16.88 -8.55
N PRO A 37 6.79 -15.80 -8.99
CA PRO A 37 7.25 -14.76 -8.09
C PRO A 37 6.11 -14.01 -7.40
N LEU A 38 4.98 -13.77 -8.08
CA LEU A 38 3.87 -13.04 -7.48
C LEU A 38 3.20 -13.86 -6.38
N THR A 39 2.97 -15.16 -6.61
CA THR A 39 2.44 -16.06 -5.57
C THR A 39 3.34 -16.08 -4.33
N PHE A 40 4.65 -16.19 -4.52
CA PHE A 40 5.61 -16.19 -3.42
C PHE A 40 5.57 -14.88 -2.64
N ILE A 41 5.60 -13.73 -3.32
CA ILE A 41 5.64 -12.41 -2.68
C ILE A 41 4.33 -12.11 -1.94
N ILE A 42 3.17 -12.50 -2.49
CA ILE A 42 1.87 -12.41 -1.80
C ILE A 42 1.93 -13.19 -0.49
N SER A 43 2.32 -14.48 -0.56
CA SER A 43 2.37 -15.34 0.62
C SER A 43 3.30 -14.79 1.70
N GLU A 44 4.50 -14.33 1.33
CA GLU A 44 5.45 -13.77 2.30
C GLU A 44 5.00 -12.40 2.86
N ALA A 45 4.30 -11.58 2.07
CA ALA A 45 3.73 -10.32 2.55
C ALA A 45 2.61 -10.59 3.57
N HIS A 46 1.66 -11.48 3.25
CA HIS A 46 0.53 -11.81 4.11
C HIS A 46 0.96 -12.47 5.43
N LYS A 47 1.94 -13.39 5.40
CA LYS A 47 2.56 -13.96 6.62
C LYS A 47 3.13 -12.91 7.57
N ARG A 48 3.43 -11.71 7.07
CA ARG A 48 3.98 -10.59 7.85
C ARG A 48 2.95 -9.49 8.10
N GLY A 49 1.68 -9.72 7.76
CA GLY A 49 0.61 -8.74 7.92
C GLY A 49 0.73 -7.54 6.99
N MET A 50 1.38 -7.70 5.83
CA MET A 50 1.57 -6.65 4.85
C MET A 50 0.63 -6.84 3.66
N GLU A 51 -0.07 -5.78 3.27
CA GLU A 51 -0.84 -5.77 2.03
C GLU A 51 0.06 -5.79 0.79
N LEU A 52 -0.32 -6.55 -0.23
CA LEU A 52 0.33 -6.53 -1.54
C LEU A 52 -0.53 -5.83 -2.59
N HIS A 53 -0.10 -4.63 -2.99
CA HIS A 53 -0.64 -3.93 -4.15
C HIS A 53 0.19 -4.25 -5.40
N ALA A 54 -0.42 -4.88 -6.40
CA ALA A 54 0.20 -5.17 -7.69
C ALA A 54 0.30 -3.90 -8.53
N TRP A 55 1.53 -3.50 -8.84
CA TRP A 55 1.83 -2.30 -9.62
C TRP A 55 2.05 -2.62 -11.09
N PHE A 56 1.26 -1.96 -11.94
CA PHE A 56 1.34 -2.06 -13.39
C PHE A 56 1.76 -0.71 -13.98
N ASN A 57 2.63 -0.75 -14.99
CA ASN A 57 2.67 0.30 -15.97
C ASN A 57 1.67 -0.05 -17.08
N PRO A 58 0.65 0.78 -17.39
CA PRO A 58 -0.37 0.42 -18.37
C PRO A 58 0.17 0.43 -19.80
N TYR A 59 0.87 1.50 -20.21
CA TYR A 59 1.14 1.77 -21.62
C TYR A 59 2.57 1.49 -22.08
N ARG A 60 3.53 1.32 -21.16
CA ARG A 60 4.91 1.00 -21.55
C ARG A 60 5.00 -0.43 -22.07
N ALA A 61 5.47 -0.56 -23.31
CA ALA A 61 5.79 -1.84 -23.92
C ALA A 61 7.29 -2.14 -23.91
N SER A 62 8.14 -1.10 -24.02
CA SER A 62 9.58 -1.23 -23.82
C SER A 62 10.22 0.14 -23.56
N MET A 63 11.31 0.13 -22.80
CA MET A 63 12.15 1.30 -22.53
C MET A 63 13.17 1.61 -23.64
N ASP A 64 13.39 0.66 -24.54
CA ASP A 64 14.32 0.78 -25.65
C ASP A 64 13.74 0.11 -26.92
N LEU A 65 14.38 0.38 -28.07
CA LEU A 65 14.00 -0.18 -29.37
C LEU A 65 14.95 -1.30 -29.82
N ILE A 66 15.73 -1.89 -28.91
CA ILE A 66 16.74 -2.89 -29.26
C ILE A 66 16.05 -4.23 -29.54
N ALA A 67 16.12 -4.69 -30.79
CA ALA A 67 15.38 -5.87 -31.24
C ALA A 67 15.65 -7.14 -30.40
N SER A 68 16.89 -7.37 -29.96
CA SER A 68 17.27 -8.55 -29.17
C SER A 68 16.64 -8.59 -27.77
N HIS A 69 16.04 -7.49 -27.31
CA HIS A 69 15.31 -7.45 -26.04
C HIS A 69 13.87 -7.96 -26.16
N PHE A 70 13.33 -8.08 -27.38
CA PHE A 70 11.96 -8.52 -27.62
C PHE A 70 11.93 -10.01 -27.97
N ASN A 71 11.02 -10.74 -27.34
CA ASN A 71 10.64 -12.06 -27.82
C ASN A 71 9.80 -11.93 -29.11
N ASP A 72 9.90 -12.86 -30.04
CA ASP A 72 9.10 -12.85 -31.28
C ASP A 72 7.58 -12.86 -31.00
N LYS A 73 7.16 -13.48 -29.91
CA LYS A 73 5.76 -13.52 -29.45
C LYS A 73 5.33 -12.28 -28.67
N HIS A 74 6.18 -11.26 -28.52
CA HIS A 74 5.83 -10.04 -27.82
C HIS A 74 4.62 -9.37 -28.47
N ILE A 75 3.72 -8.81 -27.67
CA ILE A 75 2.47 -8.21 -28.15
C ILE A 75 2.70 -7.11 -29.19
N SER A 76 3.83 -6.39 -29.13
CA SER A 76 4.20 -5.41 -30.16
C SER A 76 4.52 -5.98 -31.53
N ASN A 77 4.82 -7.27 -31.62
CA ASN A 77 5.07 -7.95 -32.88
C ASN A 77 3.78 -8.60 -33.39
N GLN A 78 2.90 -9.03 -32.48
CA GLN A 78 1.60 -9.62 -32.80
C GLN A 78 0.57 -8.57 -33.25
N LYS A 79 0.65 -7.36 -32.67
CA LYS A 79 -0.26 -6.23 -32.92
C LYS A 79 0.52 -4.93 -33.13
N PRO A 80 1.39 -4.82 -34.14
CA PRO A 80 2.24 -3.65 -34.34
C PRO A 80 1.45 -2.33 -34.44
N GLU A 81 0.21 -2.39 -34.95
CA GLU A 81 -0.71 -1.26 -35.08
C GLU A 81 -1.20 -0.68 -33.74
N TRP A 82 -1.01 -1.40 -32.63
CA TRP A 82 -1.37 -0.95 -31.29
C TRP A 82 -0.34 -0.02 -30.66
N PHE A 83 0.81 0.17 -31.30
CA PHE A 83 1.96 0.83 -30.69
C PHE A 83 2.43 2.01 -31.50
N PHE A 84 3.15 2.90 -30.83
CA PHE A 84 4.02 3.85 -31.48
C PHE A 84 5.37 3.93 -30.77
N ASN A 85 6.38 4.40 -31.51
CA ASN A 85 7.70 4.68 -30.98
C ASN A 85 7.81 6.16 -30.63
N TYR A 86 8.19 6.48 -29.40
CA TYR A 86 8.32 7.86 -28.95
C TYR A 86 9.42 8.00 -27.90
N ALA A 87 10.28 9.02 -28.05
CA ALA A 87 11.43 9.26 -27.17
C ALA A 87 12.30 8.00 -26.87
N GLY A 88 12.53 7.15 -27.87
CA GLY A 88 13.32 5.92 -27.74
C GLY A 88 12.59 4.74 -27.07
N GLN A 89 11.31 4.90 -26.74
CA GLN A 89 10.47 3.88 -26.11
C GLN A 89 9.44 3.35 -27.09
N LYS A 90 8.91 2.15 -26.80
CA LYS A 90 7.73 1.59 -27.48
C LYS A 90 6.55 1.64 -26.53
N ILE A 91 5.45 2.26 -26.96
CA ILE A 91 4.32 2.63 -26.10
C ILE A 91 3.02 2.19 -26.77
N PHE A 92 2.13 1.57 -26.01
CA PHE A 92 0.75 1.29 -26.42
C PHE A 92 0.02 2.60 -26.71
N ASN A 93 -0.73 2.67 -27.81
CA ASN A 93 -1.53 3.84 -28.14
C ASN A 93 -2.82 3.87 -27.31
N PRO A 94 -2.96 4.77 -26.31
CA PRO A 94 -4.15 4.78 -25.44
C PRO A 94 -5.44 5.16 -26.20
N GLY A 95 -5.30 5.76 -27.38
CA GLY A 95 -6.40 6.16 -28.26
C GLY A 95 -7.11 5.02 -28.98
N LEU A 96 -6.61 3.79 -28.86
CA LEU A 96 -7.23 2.62 -29.47
C LEU A 96 -8.09 1.87 -28.43
N PRO A 97 -9.40 1.67 -28.67
CA PRO A 97 -10.25 0.91 -27.76
C PRO A 97 -9.74 -0.51 -27.47
N GLN A 98 -9.18 -1.18 -28.48
CA GLN A 98 -8.63 -2.53 -28.37
C GLN A 98 -7.42 -2.59 -27.42
N VAL A 99 -6.62 -1.52 -27.37
CA VAL A 99 -5.50 -1.40 -26.42
C VAL A 99 -6.00 -1.28 -24.99
N ARG A 100 -7.03 -0.44 -24.75
CA ARG A 100 -7.62 -0.31 -23.42
C ARG A 100 -8.22 -1.64 -22.95
N GLN A 101 -8.97 -2.32 -23.82
CA GLN A 101 -9.52 -3.66 -23.54
C GLN A 101 -8.43 -4.68 -23.23
N TYR A 102 -7.33 -4.69 -23.99
CA TYR A 102 -6.19 -5.56 -23.72
C TYR A 102 -5.58 -5.30 -22.34
N ILE A 103 -5.26 -4.05 -22.01
CA ILE A 103 -4.69 -3.67 -20.72
C ILE A 103 -5.63 -4.06 -19.57
N THR A 104 -6.92 -3.77 -19.70
CA THR A 104 -7.94 -4.21 -18.72
C THR A 104 -7.94 -5.72 -18.56
N SER A 105 -7.87 -6.48 -19.65
CA SER A 105 -7.85 -7.96 -19.59
C SER A 105 -6.62 -8.51 -18.85
N VAL A 106 -5.44 -7.89 -19.04
CA VAL A 106 -4.19 -8.27 -18.38
C VAL A 106 -4.26 -8.02 -16.88
N ILE A 107 -4.76 -6.85 -16.47
CA ILE A 107 -4.90 -6.50 -15.05
C ILE A 107 -5.96 -7.39 -14.40
N MET A 108 -7.09 -7.60 -15.06
CA MET A 108 -8.16 -8.47 -14.55
C MET A 108 -7.75 -9.94 -14.48
N ASN A 109 -6.80 -10.40 -15.30
CA ASN A 109 -6.20 -11.72 -15.14
C ASN A 109 -5.46 -11.82 -13.80
N VAL A 110 -4.70 -10.79 -13.40
CA VAL A 110 -4.02 -10.80 -12.09
C VAL A 110 -5.02 -10.71 -10.95
N VAL A 111 -6.01 -9.82 -11.05
CA VAL A 111 -7.09 -9.66 -10.06
C VAL A 111 -7.81 -10.98 -9.78
N ARG A 112 -8.12 -11.78 -10.82
CA ARG A 112 -8.82 -13.05 -10.66
C ARG A 112 -7.94 -14.14 -10.04
N ASN A 113 -6.70 -14.26 -10.50
CA ASN A 113 -5.86 -15.43 -10.21
C ASN A 113 -4.96 -15.28 -8.97
N TYR A 114 -4.79 -14.06 -8.45
CA TYR A 114 -3.90 -13.80 -7.32
C TYR A 114 -4.65 -13.15 -6.15
N ASP A 115 -4.21 -13.47 -4.93
CA ASP A 115 -4.74 -12.89 -3.69
C ASP A 115 -4.10 -11.53 -3.38
N ILE A 116 -4.20 -10.59 -4.31
CA ILE A 116 -3.71 -9.21 -4.12
C ILE A 116 -4.68 -8.39 -3.26
N ASP A 117 -4.17 -7.38 -2.58
CA ASP A 117 -4.99 -6.43 -1.78
C ASP A 117 -5.32 -5.15 -2.57
N GLY A 118 -4.57 -4.89 -3.64
CA GLY A 118 -4.78 -3.69 -4.45
C GLY A 118 -4.17 -3.75 -5.83
N VAL A 119 -4.71 -2.93 -6.72
CA VAL A 119 -4.12 -2.57 -8.02
C VAL A 119 -3.52 -1.18 -7.89
N HIS A 120 -2.33 -0.99 -8.45
CA HIS A 120 -1.62 0.27 -8.41
C HIS A 120 -1.10 0.68 -9.79
N PHE A 121 -1.37 1.92 -10.21
CA PHE A 121 -0.65 2.56 -11.30
C PHE A 121 0.30 3.63 -10.76
N ASP A 122 1.44 3.80 -11.42
CA ASP A 122 2.34 4.93 -11.22
C ASP A 122 1.91 6.13 -12.09
N ASP A 123 2.87 6.91 -12.57
CA ASP A 123 2.67 8.19 -13.26
C ASP A 123 2.73 8.10 -14.79
N TYR A 124 2.95 6.93 -15.39
CA TYR A 124 3.08 6.83 -16.85
C TYR A 124 1.73 6.65 -17.55
N PHE A 125 1.24 7.74 -18.14
CA PHE A 125 0.07 7.75 -19.02
C PHE A 125 0.51 7.94 -20.47
N TYR A 126 0.15 9.04 -21.11
CA TYR A 126 0.80 9.47 -22.34
C TYR A 126 2.23 9.97 -22.02
N PRO A 127 3.21 9.80 -22.92
CA PRO A 127 4.55 10.31 -22.69
C PRO A 127 4.60 11.83 -22.86
N ASN A 128 5.47 12.47 -22.07
CA ASN A 128 5.75 13.91 -22.20
C ASN A 128 6.16 14.26 -23.63
N GLU A 129 5.58 15.32 -24.17
CA GLU A 129 5.88 15.76 -25.52
C GLU A 129 7.34 16.25 -25.62
N VAL A 130 8.09 15.66 -26.54
CA VAL A 130 9.41 16.12 -26.97
C VAL A 130 9.21 17.30 -27.93
N HIS A 131 9.91 18.41 -27.67
CA HIS A 131 9.82 19.61 -28.49
C HIS A 131 9.99 19.31 -29.98
N GLY A 132 9.04 19.77 -30.80
CA GLY A 132 9.04 19.57 -32.26
C GLY A 132 8.64 18.18 -32.73
N LYS A 133 8.27 17.26 -31.82
CA LYS A 133 7.87 15.89 -32.17
C LYS A 133 6.46 15.59 -31.63
N PRO A 134 5.39 15.76 -32.41
CA PRO A 134 4.04 15.45 -31.94
C PRO A 134 3.90 13.94 -31.66
N LEU A 135 2.98 13.59 -30.76
CA LEU A 135 2.63 12.19 -30.54
C LEU A 135 2.00 11.60 -31.81
N PRO A 136 2.40 10.40 -32.23
CA PRO A 136 1.95 9.79 -33.49
C PRO A 136 0.60 9.05 -33.31
N ASP A 137 -0.40 9.74 -32.78
CA ASP A 137 -1.73 9.19 -32.48
C ASP A 137 -2.85 9.78 -33.35
N LEU A 138 -2.51 10.61 -34.34
CA LEU A 138 -3.47 11.31 -35.20
C LEU A 138 -4.42 10.37 -35.97
N ALA A 139 -3.95 9.20 -36.40
CA ALA A 139 -4.80 8.22 -37.07
C ALA A 139 -5.88 7.67 -36.12
N ALA A 140 -5.50 7.34 -34.88
CA ALA A 140 -6.44 6.92 -33.86
C ALA A 140 -7.40 8.05 -33.49
N TYR A 141 -6.91 9.29 -33.37
CA TYR A 141 -7.73 10.48 -33.11
C TYR A 141 -8.81 10.68 -34.18
N LYS A 142 -8.48 10.54 -35.47
CA LYS A 142 -9.46 10.67 -36.56
C LYS A 142 -10.52 9.58 -36.56
N LEU A 143 -10.14 8.36 -36.15
CA LEU A 143 -11.02 7.20 -36.21
C LEU A 143 -11.88 7.02 -34.94
N TYR A 144 -11.35 7.36 -33.76
CA TYR A 144 -11.93 7.05 -32.46
C TYR A 144 -12.19 8.31 -31.62
N ASN A 145 -12.80 9.34 -32.21
CA ASN A 145 -13.21 10.57 -31.51
C ASN A 145 -14.67 10.93 -31.82
N PRO A 146 -15.64 10.11 -31.38
CA PRO A 146 -17.06 10.33 -31.69
C PRO A 146 -17.59 11.64 -31.11
N ASP A 147 -17.04 12.08 -29.98
CA ASP A 147 -17.45 13.30 -29.27
C ASP A 147 -16.83 14.58 -29.86
N SER A 148 -16.06 14.46 -30.95
CA SER A 148 -15.43 15.59 -31.64
C SER A 148 -14.59 16.49 -30.71
N LEU A 149 -13.96 15.88 -29.69
CA LEU A 149 -13.09 16.58 -28.75
C LEU A 149 -11.84 17.08 -29.47
N ASN A 150 -11.23 18.17 -28.98
CA ASN A 150 -9.87 18.49 -29.43
C ASN A 150 -8.89 17.40 -28.97
N ILE A 151 -7.73 17.30 -29.64
CA ILE A 151 -6.78 16.21 -29.40
C ILE A 151 -6.32 16.08 -27.93
N LYS A 152 -6.23 17.19 -27.18
CA LYS A 152 -5.79 17.16 -25.79
C LYS A 152 -6.88 16.60 -24.86
N ASP A 153 -8.14 17.01 -25.08
CA ASP A 153 -9.28 16.47 -24.34
C ASP A 153 -9.56 15.01 -24.71
N TRP A 154 -9.41 14.65 -25.99
CA TRP A 154 -9.51 13.27 -26.45
C TRP A 154 -8.46 12.36 -25.77
N ARG A 155 -7.20 12.79 -25.67
CA ARG A 155 -6.16 12.06 -24.94
C ARG A 155 -6.53 11.85 -23.47
N ARG A 156 -7.03 12.89 -22.78
CA ARG A 156 -7.54 12.76 -21.40
C ARG A 156 -8.70 11.77 -21.31
N GLN A 157 -9.68 11.86 -22.20
CA GLN A 157 -10.82 10.95 -22.25
C GLN A 157 -10.39 9.49 -22.42
N ASN A 158 -9.38 9.22 -23.26
CA ASN A 158 -8.88 7.85 -23.42
C ASN A 158 -8.29 7.27 -22.14
N VAL A 159 -7.57 8.08 -21.36
CA VAL A 159 -7.07 7.66 -20.04
C VAL A 159 -8.24 7.48 -19.07
N ASP A 160 -9.18 8.42 -19.05
CA ASP A 160 -10.37 8.38 -18.20
C ASP A 160 -11.18 7.09 -18.39
N VAL A 161 -11.40 6.69 -19.64
CA VAL A 161 -12.10 5.44 -19.98
C VAL A 161 -11.38 4.22 -19.42
N LEU A 162 -10.04 4.14 -19.55
CA LEU A 162 -9.29 3.03 -18.96
C LEU A 162 -9.43 3.00 -17.43
N ILE A 163 -9.31 4.15 -16.78
CA ILE A 163 -9.41 4.23 -15.30
C ILE A 163 -10.81 3.81 -14.85
N HIS A 164 -11.86 4.38 -15.45
CA HIS A 164 -13.24 4.04 -15.15
C HIS A 164 -13.53 2.54 -15.34
N ASP A 165 -13.20 1.99 -16.51
CA ASP A 165 -13.48 0.58 -16.85
C ASP A 165 -12.74 -0.38 -15.90
N LEU A 166 -11.53 -0.03 -15.47
CA LEU A 166 -10.77 -0.81 -14.49
C LEU A 166 -11.44 -0.81 -13.13
N THR A 167 -11.88 0.34 -12.64
CA THR A 167 -12.56 0.44 -11.34
C THR A 167 -13.78 -0.45 -11.29
N ASP A 168 -14.67 -0.31 -12.28
CA ASP A 168 -15.89 -1.12 -12.39
C ASP A 168 -15.54 -2.61 -12.47
N SER A 169 -14.55 -2.98 -13.28
CA SER A 169 -14.14 -4.37 -13.45
C SER A 169 -13.53 -4.98 -12.19
N ILE A 170 -12.68 -4.23 -11.48
CA ILE A 170 -12.01 -4.66 -10.26
C ILE A 170 -13.04 -4.91 -9.17
N HIS A 171 -13.90 -3.93 -8.89
CA HIS A 171 -14.86 -4.03 -7.79
C HIS A 171 -16.00 -5.01 -8.09
N ALA A 172 -16.39 -5.18 -9.36
CA ALA A 172 -17.31 -6.25 -9.75
C ALA A 172 -16.72 -7.65 -9.57
N CYS A 173 -15.40 -7.80 -9.72
CA CYS A 173 -14.73 -9.08 -9.54
C CYS A 173 -14.45 -9.40 -8.06
N LYS A 174 -13.90 -8.43 -7.33
CA LYS A 174 -13.50 -8.51 -5.91
C LYS A 174 -13.65 -7.12 -5.29
N SER A 175 -14.77 -6.88 -4.61
CA SER A 175 -15.13 -5.57 -4.03
C SER A 175 -14.11 -5.02 -3.03
N TYR A 176 -13.34 -5.89 -2.37
CA TYR A 176 -12.32 -5.48 -1.39
C TYR A 176 -11.00 -4.99 -2.00
N ILE A 177 -10.77 -5.16 -3.31
CA ILE A 177 -9.51 -4.74 -3.92
C ILE A 177 -9.46 -3.23 -4.07
N LYS A 178 -8.40 -2.63 -3.52
CA LYS A 178 -8.15 -1.18 -3.58
C LYS A 178 -7.53 -0.82 -4.92
N PHE A 179 -8.11 0.12 -5.66
CA PHE A 179 -7.48 0.68 -6.86
C PHE A 179 -6.93 2.09 -6.57
N GLY A 180 -5.65 2.32 -6.84
CA GLY A 180 -5.10 3.67 -6.69
C GLY A 180 -3.92 3.97 -7.57
N ILE A 181 -3.60 5.26 -7.63
CA ILE A 181 -2.72 5.82 -8.65
C ILE A 181 -1.72 6.77 -8.01
N SER A 182 -0.47 6.73 -8.45
CA SER A 182 0.63 7.59 -7.99
C SER A 182 1.06 8.59 -9.08
N PRO A 183 0.32 9.68 -9.31
CA PRO A 183 0.61 10.62 -10.39
C PRO A 183 1.76 11.58 -10.05
N PHE A 184 2.14 12.43 -11.01
CA PHE A 184 2.91 13.64 -10.73
C PHE A 184 2.31 14.44 -9.56
N GLY A 185 3.17 15.05 -8.76
CA GLY A 185 2.75 15.84 -7.60
C GLY A 185 1.97 17.12 -7.96
N VAL A 186 2.09 17.64 -9.18
CA VAL A 186 1.31 18.79 -9.66
C VAL A 186 0.23 18.31 -10.64
N TRP A 187 -1.04 18.46 -10.29
CA TRP A 187 -2.16 18.23 -11.24
C TRP A 187 -2.22 19.35 -12.28
N LYS A 188 -2.34 20.60 -11.80
CA LYS A 188 -2.24 21.85 -12.55
C LYS A 188 -1.55 22.90 -11.68
N ASN A 189 -0.89 23.86 -12.32
CA ASN A 189 -0.38 25.07 -11.67
C ASN A 189 -1.48 26.13 -11.59
N LYS A 190 -1.47 26.98 -10.56
CA LYS A 190 -2.44 28.08 -10.37
C LYS A 190 -2.47 29.05 -11.56
N GLN A 191 -1.33 29.24 -12.22
CA GLN A 191 -1.22 30.09 -13.42
C GLN A 191 -1.88 29.46 -14.66
N GLN A 192 -1.99 28.13 -14.71
CA GLN A 192 -2.67 27.42 -15.80
C GLN A 192 -4.18 27.36 -15.57
N ASP A 193 -4.62 27.25 -14.32
CA ASP A 193 -6.01 27.05 -13.94
C ASP A 193 -6.25 27.54 -12.50
N ALA A 194 -7.39 28.20 -12.26
CA ALA A 194 -7.73 28.75 -10.94
C ALA A 194 -7.86 27.67 -9.86
N ASP A 195 -8.15 26.42 -10.20
CA ASP A 195 -8.19 25.31 -9.26
C ASP A 195 -6.81 24.66 -9.04
N GLY A 196 -5.78 25.11 -9.76
CA GLY A 196 -4.42 24.60 -9.66
C GLY A 196 -3.72 24.92 -8.32
N SER A 197 -2.68 24.16 -8.03
CA SER A 197 -1.83 24.35 -6.86
C SER A 197 -0.93 25.58 -7.01
N LEU A 198 -0.52 26.21 -5.90
CA LEU A 198 0.42 27.35 -5.89
C LEU A 198 1.85 26.89 -6.23
N THR A 199 2.04 26.47 -7.47
CA THR A 199 3.26 25.88 -8.00
C THR A 199 3.54 26.38 -9.43
N ASN A 200 4.73 26.07 -9.91
CA ASN A 200 5.19 26.35 -11.28
C ASN A 200 6.12 25.21 -11.76
N GLY A 201 5.57 23.99 -11.86
CA GLY A 201 6.26 22.78 -12.31
C GLY A 201 5.48 22.03 -13.39
N GLY A 202 6.01 20.90 -13.85
CA GLY A 202 5.32 20.09 -14.86
C GLY A 202 4.04 19.46 -14.31
N SER A 203 2.97 19.48 -15.10
CA SER A 203 1.60 19.17 -14.64
C SER A 203 1.03 17.90 -15.28
N SER A 204 0.49 16.99 -14.46
CA SER A 204 -0.08 15.72 -14.95
C SER A 204 -1.19 15.93 -16.00
N TYR A 205 -2.00 16.97 -15.83
CA TYR A 205 -3.16 17.24 -16.69
C TYR A 205 -2.77 17.60 -18.14
N TYR A 206 -1.69 18.38 -18.30
CA TYR A 206 -1.28 18.89 -19.62
C TYR A 206 -0.18 18.05 -20.25
N GLU A 207 0.74 17.49 -19.47
CA GLU A 207 1.92 16.80 -20.01
C GLU A 207 1.67 15.31 -20.23
N LEU A 208 0.90 14.69 -19.33
CA LEU A 208 0.63 13.26 -19.32
C LEU A 208 -0.83 12.92 -19.63
N TYR A 209 -1.67 13.95 -19.80
CA TYR A 209 -3.10 13.82 -20.05
C TYR A 209 -3.84 13.04 -18.94
N ALA A 210 -3.38 13.21 -17.70
CA ALA A 210 -3.92 12.54 -16.52
C ALA A 210 -4.73 13.51 -15.63
N ASP A 211 -6.06 13.42 -15.70
CA ASP A 211 -6.98 14.26 -14.93
C ASP A 211 -7.34 13.63 -13.57
N THR A 212 -6.33 13.55 -12.71
CA THR A 212 -6.39 12.91 -11.40
C THR A 212 -7.46 13.50 -10.47
N ARG A 213 -7.73 14.81 -10.58
CA ARG A 213 -8.79 15.47 -9.81
C ARG A 213 -10.19 14.98 -10.23
N LYS A 214 -10.41 14.74 -11.52
CA LYS A 214 -11.66 14.14 -12.03
C LYS A 214 -11.85 12.73 -11.50
N TRP A 215 -10.81 11.91 -11.49
CA TRP A 215 -10.87 10.53 -11.01
C TRP A 215 -11.27 10.45 -9.53
N LEU A 216 -10.69 11.33 -8.69
CA LEU A 216 -11.08 11.44 -7.29
C LEU A 216 -12.52 11.92 -7.12
N LYS A 217 -12.91 12.99 -7.83
CA LYS A 217 -14.25 13.57 -7.75
C LYS A 217 -15.35 12.57 -8.12
N ASN A 218 -15.09 11.72 -9.12
CA ASN A 218 -16.04 10.71 -9.55
C ASN A 218 -15.91 9.39 -8.77
N GLY A 219 -14.96 9.29 -7.83
CA GLY A 219 -14.75 8.08 -7.04
C GLY A 219 -14.18 6.90 -7.82
N TRP A 220 -13.51 7.14 -8.94
CA TRP A 220 -12.93 6.09 -9.80
C TRP A 220 -11.65 5.49 -9.22
N ILE A 221 -11.10 6.04 -8.15
CA ILE A 221 -9.96 5.46 -7.43
C ILE A 221 -10.24 5.51 -5.93
N ASP A 222 -9.74 4.51 -5.21
CA ASP A 222 -9.86 4.39 -3.76
C ASP A 222 -8.80 5.23 -3.04
N TYR A 223 -7.64 5.40 -3.65
CA TYR A 223 -6.60 6.28 -3.13
C TYR A 223 -5.79 6.95 -4.22
N ILE A 224 -5.23 8.12 -3.86
CA ILE A 224 -4.22 8.82 -4.63
C ILE A 224 -2.90 8.88 -3.87
N ASN A 225 -1.80 8.72 -4.60
CA ASN A 225 -0.43 8.81 -4.08
C ASN A 225 0.41 9.85 -4.85
N PRO A 226 0.11 11.16 -4.78
CA PRO A 226 0.88 12.16 -5.51
C PRO A 226 2.36 12.13 -5.13
N GLN A 227 3.21 12.14 -6.15
CA GLN A 227 4.66 12.12 -6.00
C GLN A 227 5.19 13.50 -5.57
N LEU A 228 5.21 13.77 -4.26
CA LEU A 228 5.71 15.03 -3.70
C LEU A 228 7.22 14.97 -3.50
N TYR A 229 7.95 14.87 -4.60
CA TYR A 229 9.39 14.57 -4.59
C TYR A 229 10.29 15.80 -4.50
N TRP A 230 9.83 16.86 -3.83
CA TRP A 230 10.55 18.12 -3.70
C TRP A 230 10.68 18.51 -2.23
N PRO A 231 11.74 19.24 -1.85
CA PRO A 231 11.89 19.76 -0.50
C PRO A 231 10.71 20.62 -0.03
N ILE A 232 10.56 20.71 1.29
CA ILE A 232 9.56 21.53 2.00
C ILE A 232 9.47 22.93 1.43
N LYS A 233 10.64 23.59 1.30
CA LYS A 233 10.76 24.96 0.83
C LYS A 233 11.22 25.08 -0.62
N HIS A 234 10.92 24.08 -1.47
CA HIS A 234 11.30 24.14 -2.88
C HIS A 234 10.67 25.35 -3.57
N ARG A 235 11.48 26.14 -4.29
CA ARG A 235 11.07 27.46 -4.83
C ARG A 235 9.86 27.41 -5.78
N LEU A 236 9.78 26.38 -6.63
CA LEU A 236 8.77 26.29 -7.68
C LEU A 236 7.61 25.33 -7.35
N VAL A 237 7.87 24.34 -6.50
CA VAL A 237 6.93 23.24 -6.19
C VAL A 237 7.12 22.84 -4.72
N PRO A 238 6.85 23.76 -3.78
CA PRO A 238 7.06 23.51 -2.36
C PRO A 238 6.15 22.38 -1.86
N PHE A 239 6.73 21.38 -1.18
CA PHE A 239 6.01 20.22 -0.65
C PHE A 239 4.80 20.64 0.20
N GLU A 240 4.95 21.61 1.08
CA GLU A 240 3.89 22.05 2.00
C GLU A 240 2.64 22.56 1.25
N LYS A 241 2.83 23.25 0.12
CA LYS A 241 1.72 23.76 -0.70
C LYS A 241 1.06 22.65 -1.50
N LEU A 242 1.83 21.68 -1.96
CA LEU A 242 1.27 20.50 -2.61
C LEU A 242 0.52 19.61 -1.62
N LEU A 243 1.06 19.40 -0.42
CA LEU A 243 0.38 18.67 0.66
C LEU A 243 -0.96 19.32 1.01
N GLU A 244 -0.96 20.64 1.24
CA GLU A 244 -2.17 21.41 1.50
C GLU A 244 -3.19 21.25 0.37
N TRP A 245 -2.75 21.47 -0.88
CA TRP A 245 -3.64 21.37 -2.05
C TRP A 245 -4.25 19.98 -2.21
N TRP A 246 -3.43 18.91 -2.18
CA TRP A 246 -3.94 17.54 -2.30
C TRP A 246 -4.89 17.17 -1.17
N SER A 247 -4.58 17.59 0.05
CA SER A 247 -5.44 17.33 1.21
C SER A 247 -6.81 17.99 1.11
N ASN A 248 -6.95 19.03 0.28
CA ASN A 248 -8.23 19.70 0.02
C ASN A 248 -8.95 19.18 -1.24
N ASN A 249 -8.33 18.26 -1.99
CA ASN A 249 -8.84 17.75 -3.26
C ASN A 249 -8.96 16.22 -3.27
N THR A 250 -9.14 15.60 -2.10
CA THR A 250 -9.26 14.13 -1.98
C THR A 250 -10.65 13.60 -2.31
N TYR A 251 -11.68 14.44 -2.25
CA TYR A 251 -13.09 14.08 -2.49
C TYR A 251 -13.55 12.84 -1.71
N GLY A 252 -13.08 12.71 -0.45
CA GLY A 252 -13.45 11.59 0.42
C GLY A 252 -12.72 10.28 0.12
N ARG A 253 -11.68 10.30 -0.72
CA ARG A 253 -10.76 9.17 -0.96
C ARG A 253 -9.48 9.33 -0.16
N HIS A 254 -8.72 8.24 -0.02
CA HIS A 254 -7.48 8.29 0.75
C HIS A 254 -6.36 9.01 0.00
N LEU A 255 -5.57 9.77 0.76
CA LEU A 255 -4.38 10.46 0.31
C LEU A 255 -3.17 9.88 1.03
N TYR A 256 -2.27 9.28 0.25
CA TYR A 256 -0.94 8.87 0.70
C TYR A 256 0.09 9.76 0.02
N ILE A 257 1.13 10.20 0.72
CA ILE A 257 2.13 11.09 0.11
C ILE A 257 3.32 10.29 -0.40
N GLY A 258 3.63 10.46 -1.69
CA GLY A 258 4.84 9.92 -2.28
C GLY A 258 6.07 10.66 -1.75
N GLN A 259 6.91 9.96 -1.00
CA GLN A 259 8.15 10.47 -0.37
C GLN A 259 9.37 10.07 -1.20
N ALA A 260 10.22 11.03 -1.54
CA ALA A 260 11.42 10.80 -2.36
C ALA A 260 12.62 10.27 -1.56
N ALA A 261 12.47 9.12 -0.90
CA ALA A 261 13.53 8.52 -0.08
C ALA A 261 14.85 8.30 -0.84
N TYR A 262 14.80 8.06 -2.15
CA TYR A 262 15.98 7.93 -3.00
C TYR A 262 16.82 9.22 -3.10
N ARG A 263 16.24 10.37 -2.81
CA ARG A 263 16.89 11.69 -2.88
C ARG A 263 17.54 12.12 -1.57
N ALA A 264 17.40 11.34 -0.50
CA ALA A 264 17.76 11.71 0.88
C ALA A 264 19.24 12.14 1.08
N GLN A 265 20.12 11.83 0.13
CA GLN A 265 21.54 12.16 0.16
C GLN A 265 21.99 12.98 -1.07
N GLU A 266 21.06 13.46 -1.88
CA GLU A 266 21.39 14.32 -3.01
C GLU A 266 22.02 15.62 -2.51
N ASN A 267 23.04 16.08 -3.24
CA ASN A 267 23.74 17.31 -2.92
C ASN A 267 22.98 18.55 -3.43
N VAL A 268 21.67 18.63 -3.18
CA VAL A 268 20.77 19.72 -3.57
C VAL A 268 20.14 20.40 -2.35
N GLN A 269 19.81 21.68 -2.47
CA GLN A 269 19.16 22.44 -1.38
C GLN A 269 17.88 21.73 -0.92
N GLY A 270 17.66 21.67 0.39
CA GLY A 270 16.61 20.83 0.99
C GLY A 270 17.17 19.46 1.37
N PHE A 271 17.37 18.56 0.39
CA PHE A 271 17.81 17.19 0.66
C PHE A 271 19.23 17.04 1.26
N ARG A 272 20.09 18.07 1.21
CA ARG A 272 21.32 18.13 2.03
C ARG A 272 21.05 18.05 3.53
N ASN A 273 19.88 18.51 3.99
CA ASN A 273 19.45 18.39 5.37
C ASN A 273 18.96 16.97 5.63
N ARG A 274 19.68 16.23 6.50
CA ARG A 274 19.30 14.85 6.86
C ARG A 274 17.93 14.75 7.54
N SER A 275 17.42 15.85 8.10
CA SER A 275 16.11 15.90 8.73
C SER A 275 14.97 16.14 7.73
N GLU A 276 15.25 16.50 6.47
CA GLU A 276 14.24 16.92 5.48
C GLU A 276 13.07 15.93 5.38
N LEU A 277 13.36 14.64 5.13
CA LEU A 277 12.33 13.60 5.03
C LEU A 277 11.61 13.33 6.35
N SER A 278 12.29 13.51 7.49
CA SER A 278 11.63 13.39 8.80
C SER A 278 10.71 14.58 9.07
N ASP A 279 11.08 15.77 8.60
CA ASP A 279 10.24 16.97 8.67
C ASP A 279 9.03 16.83 7.73
N GLU A 280 9.20 16.31 6.51
CA GLU A 280 8.09 15.97 5.59
C GLU A 280 7.08 15.00 6.24
N ILE A 281 7.56 13.98 6.96
CA ILE A 281 6.68 13.07 7.73
C ILE A 281 5.94 13.81 8.85
N ARG A 282 6.57 14.78 9.52
CA ARG A 282 5.88 15.62 10.53
C ARG A 282 4.78 16.47 9.90
N TYR A 283 5.01 17.04 8.71
CA TYR A 283 3.98 17.75 7.95
C TYR A 283 2.81 16.83 7.60
N VAL A 284 3.09 15.62 7.12
CA VAL A 284 2.07 14.60 6.83
C VAL A 284 1.25 14.27 8.08
N ARG A 285 1.90 13.96 9.21
CA ARG A 285 1.20 13.63 10.46
C ARG A 285 0.46 14.81 11.09
N GLY A 286 0.87 16.04 10.78
CA GLY A 286 0.17 17.26 11.18
C GLY A 286 -1.12 17.52 10.40
N ASN A 287 -1.40 16.75 9.34
CA ASN A 287 -2.58 16.92 8.50
C ASN A 287 -3.51 15.70 8.61
N ALA A 288 -4.61 15.85 9.36
CA ALA A 288 -5.59 14.78 9.59
C ALA A 288 -6.31 14.28 8.31
N ARG A 289 -6.20 15.01 7.19
CA ARG A 289 -6.77 14.59 5.89
C ARG A 289 -5.84 13.64 5.11
N VAL A 290 -4.65 13.35 5.63
CA VAL A 290 -3.63 12.51 4.97
C VAL A 290 -3.50 11.19 5.74
N GLN A 291 -3.60 10.07 5.02
CA GLN A 291 -3.68 8.73 5.61
C GLN A 291 -2.33 8.01 5.69
N GLY A 292 -1.27 8.54 5.07
CA GLY A 292 0.07 7.96 5.22
C GLY A 292 1.06 8.42 4.16
N SER A 293 2.07 7.58 3.92
CA SER A 293 3.16 7.86 2.99
C SER A 293 3.60 6.62 2.23
N VAL A 294 4.06 6.81 1.00
CA VAL A 294 4.67 5.77 0.16
C VAL A 294 6.09 6.21 -0.16
N PHE A 295 7.09 5.40 0.22
CA PHE A 295 8.50 5.75 0.03
C PHE A 295 9.03 5.20 -1.28
N PHE A 296 9.40 6.09 -2.21
CA PHE A 296 10.14 5.70 -3.40
C PHE A 296 11.65 5.74 -3.08
N ARG A 297 12.34 4.60 -2.96
CA ARG A 297 11.86 3.21 -3.14
C ARG A 297 12.34 2.31 -2.01
N ALA A 298 11.86 1.07 -1.97
CA ALA A 298 12.20 0.09 -0.93
C ALA A 298 13.72 -0.03 -0.68
N LYS A 299 14.53 -0.05 -1.74
CA LYS A 299 16.01 -0.06 -1.63
C LYS A 299 16.54 1.10 -0.79
N SER A 300 16.00 2.31 -0.94
CA SER A 300 16.43 3.49 -0.18
C SER A 300 16.17 3.36 1.32
N LEU A 301 15.10 2.64 1.70
CA LEU A 301 14.83 2.30 3.10
C LEU A 301 15.78 1.21 3.60
N ILE A 302 16.00 0.15 2.81
CA ILE A 302 16.91 -0.94 3.16
C ILE A 302 18.33 -0.40 3.41
N ASP A 303 18.83 0.41 2.47
CA ASP A 303 20.13 1.08 2.53
C ASP A 303 20.23 2.15 3.62
N ASN A 304 19.11 2.49 4.29
CA ASN A 304 19.03 3.48 5.36
C ASN A 304 19.58 4.86 4.96
N LEU A 305 19.22 5.35 3.76
CA LEU A 305 19.73 6.62 3.27
C LEU A 305 19.38 7.74 4.28
N ALA A 306 20.40 8.53 4.63
CA ALA A 306 20.35 9.60 5.64
C ALA A 306 19.84 9.19 7.05
N GLY A 307 19.80 7.90 7.40
CA GLY A 307 19.26 7.44 8.68
C GLY A 307 17.72 7.36 8.71
N LEU A 308 17.07 7.37 7.54
CA LEU A 308 15.62 7.38 7.44
C LEU A 308 14.98 6.13 8.07
N LYS A 309 15.51 4.93 7.84
CA LYS A 309 14.97 3.67 8.41
C LYS A 309 14.99 3.72 9.95
N ASP A 310 16.06 4.25 10.53
CA ASP A 310 16.17 4.39 11.99
C ASP A 310 15.15 5.40 12.52
N SER A 311 14.97 6.52 11.82
CA SER A 311 13.96 7.53 12.16
C SER A 311 12.54 6.96 12.08
N LEU A 312 12.23 6.20 11.03
CA LEU A 312 10.95 5.50 10.89
C LEU A 312 10.74 4.52 12.04
N LYS A 313 11.71 3.65 12.32
CA LYS A 313 11.60 2.61 13.35
C LYS A 313 11.50 3.17 14.76
N ASN A 314 12.24 4.24 15.08
CA ASN A 314 12.35 4.72 16.45
C ASN A 314 11.34 5.83 16.77
N ASN A 315 10.98 6.67 15.79
CA ASN A 315 10.24 7.91 16.04
C ASN A 315 8.82 7.92 15.44
N PHE A 316 8.59 7.27 14.29
CA PHE A 316 7.35 7.46 13.54
C PHE A 316 6.45 6.21 13.47
N TYR A 317 7.04 5.04 13.23
CA TYR A 317 6.33 3.77 13.00
C TYR A 317 6.81 2.70 13.99
N ASN A 318 6.92 3.08 15.27
CA ASN A 318 7.44 2.23 16.36
C ASN A 318 6.37 1.39 17.06
N ARG A 319 5.14 1.39 16.55
CA ARG A 319 4.01 0.60 17.05
C ARG A 319 3.26 -0.04 15.88
N PRO A 320 2.70 -1.25 16.07
CA PRO A 320 1.71 -1.80 15.16
C PRO A 320 0.50 -0.86 15.04
N ALA A 321 -0.12 -0.85 13.87
CA ALA A 321 -1.35 -0.11 13.61
C ALA A 321 -2.13 -0.81 12.49
N LEU A 322 -3.45 -0.70 12.52
CA LEU A 322 -4.32 -1.07 11.41
C LEU A 322 -4.28 0.01 10.32
N PRO A 323 -4.50 -0.36 9.04
CA PRO A 323 -4.69 0.63 8.00
C PRO A 323 -5.97 1.44 8.26
N PRO A 324 -6.05 2.69 7.76
CA PRO A 324 -7.27 3.48 7.87
C PRO A 324 -8.41 2.85 7.05
N VAL A 325 -9.62 2.92 7.59
CA VAL A 325 -10.84 2.33 6.99
C VAL A 325 -11.24 3.02 5.68
N MET A 326 -11.68 2.23 4.69
CA MET A 326 -12.22 2.73 3.41
C MET A 326 -13.73 2.47 3.36
N LEU A 327 -14.51 3.29 4.07
CA LEU A 327 -15.96 3.06 4.28
C LEU A 327 -16.81 3.02 3.00
N TRP A 328 -16.27 3.47 1.86
CA TRP A 328 -16.95 3.38 0.56
C TRP A 328 -16.74 2.03 -0.13
N LEU A 329 -15.78 1.20 0.30
CA LEU A 329 -15.61 -0.18 -0.15
C LEU A 329 -16.42 -1.13 0.73
N ASP A 330 -16.24 -1.02 2.04
CA ASP A 330 -17.02 -1.74 3.04
C ASP A 330 -17.07 -0.95 4.35
N SER A 331 -18.25 -0.92 4.95
CA SER A 331 -18.58 -0.18 6.18
C SER A 331 -19.11 -1.07 7.30
N ILE A 332 -19.19 -2.38 7.08
CA ILE A 332 -19.74 -3.35 8.03
C ILE A 332 -18.57 -4.15 8.61
N PRO A 333 -18.09 -3.83 9.82
CA PRO A 333 -17.03 -4.62 10.42
C PRO A 333 -17.52 -6.03 10.78
N PRO A 334 -16.60 -6.99 10.99
CA PRO A 334 -16.95 -8.30 11.48
C PRO A 334 -17.59 -8.23 12.88
N ASN A 335 -18.32 -9.28 13.27
CA ASN A 335 -18.82 -9.38 14.63
C ASN A 335 -17.66 -9.58 15.63
N ALA A 336 -17.88 -9.19 16.89
CA ALA A 336 -16.88 -9.35 17.94
C ALA A 336 -16.62 -10.82 18.30
N PRO A 337 -15.35 -11.23 18.53
CA PRO A 337 -15.02 -12.54 19.09
C PRO A 337 -15.72 -12.80 20.42
N GLN A 338 -16.05 -14.07 20.68
CA GLN A 338 -16.77 -14.49 21.88
C GLN A 338 -15.90 -15.37 22.78
N ASN A 339 -16.32 -15.57 24.04
CA ASN A 339 -15.68 -16.47 24.99
C ASN A 339 -14.16 -16.26 25.11
N VAL A 340 -13.72 -15.00 25.17
CA VAL A 340 -12.29 -14.69 25.33
C VAL A 340 -11.86 -15.07 26.73
N ILE A 341 -10.84 -15.90 26.82
CA ILE A 341 -10.30 -16.45 28.06
C ILE A 341 -8.78 -16.26 28.05
N ALA A 342 -8.22 -15.77 29.16
CA ALA A 342 -6.79 -15.67 29.38
C ALA A 342 -6.37 -16.59 30.54
N LYS A 343 -5.37 -17.44 30.33
CA LYS A 343 -4.86 -18.40 31.31
C LYS A 343 -3.34 -18.34 31.37
N GLN A 344 -2.78 -18.28 32.57
CA GLN A 344 -1.34 -18.41 32.76
C GLN A 344 -0.92 -19.85 32.39
N LEU A 345 0.02 -19.99 31.45
CA LEU A 345 0.62 -21.28 31.08
C LEU A 345 1.89 -21.59 31.89
N ALA A 346 2.70 -20.56 32.12
CA ALA A 346 3.98 -20.68 32.81
C ALA A 346 4.37 -19.35 33.46
N ASN A 347 5.53 -19.31 34.13
CA ASN A 347 6.13 -18.05 34.55
C ASN A 347 6.34 -17.18 33.30
N LYS A 348 5.66 -16.02 33.23
CA LYS A 348 5.72 -15.05 32.13
C LYS A 348 5.04 -15.46 30.81
N SER A 349 4.19 -16.48 30.81
CA SER A 349 3.45 -16.89 29.62
C SER A 349 1.96 -16.97 29.90
N ILE A 350 1.15 -16.31 29.06
CA ILE A 350 -0.31 -16.31 29.12
C ILE A 350 -0.83 -16.79 27.77
N GLN A 351 -1.69 -17.80 27.78
CA GLN A 351 -2.48 -18.18 26.62
C GLN A 351 -3.80 -17.42 26.63
N ILE A 352 -4.14 -16.85 25.47
CA ILE A 352 -5.41 -16.20 25.18
C ILE A 352 -6.10 -17.06 24.11
N SER A 353 -7.34 -17.44 24.35
CA SER A 353 -8.16 -18.20 23.40
C SER A 353 -9.54 -17.57 23.28
N TRP A 354 -10.15 -17.67 22.10
CA TRP A 354 -11.48 -17.13 21.82
C TRP A 354 -12.27 -18.04 20.89
N THR A 355 -13.56 -17.75 20.74
CA THR A 355 -14.41 -18.34 19.71
C THR A 355 -14.50 -17.35 18.54
N ALA A 356 -14.28 -17.84 17.32
CA ALA A 356 -14.45 -17.04 16.11
C ALA A 356 -15.89 -16.49 16.04
N PRO A 357 -16.06 -15.22 15.63
CA PRO A 357 -17.39 -14.66 15.45
C PRO A 357 -18.15 -15.37 14.31
N ILE A 358 -19.48 -15.36 14.41
CA ILE A 358 -20.33 -15.70 13.25
C ILE A 358 -20.20 -14.63 12.16
N LYS A 359 -20.60 -14.99 10.93
CA LYS A 359 -20.63 -14.07 9.78
C LYS A 359 -21.31 -12.73 10.12
N ALA A 360 -20.73 -11.66 9.61
CA ALA A 360 -21.29 -10.31 9.70
C ALA A 360 -22.53 -10.16 8.80
N LYS A 361 -23.14 -8.97 8.84
CA LYS A 361 -24.43 -8.69 8.17
C LYS A 361 -24.34 -8.76 6.64
N ASP A 362 -23.18 -8.45 6.09
CA ASP A 362 -22.80 -8.58 4.67
C ASP A 362 -22.34 -9.99 4.28
N ASN A 363 -22.31 -10.93 5.24
CA ASN A 363 -21.78 -12.29 5.14
C ASN A 363 -20.26 -12.43 5.20
N ASP A 364 -19.53 -11.37 5.55
CA ASP A 364 -18.09 -11.46 5.72
C ASP A 364 -17.73 -12.25 6.99
N LEU A 365 -16.62 -12.99 6.87
CA LEU A 365 -15.99 -13.70 7.98
C LEU A 365 -14.84 -12.84 8.53
N ALA A 366 -14.46 -13.09 9.79
CA ALA A 366 -13.22 -12.57 10.31
C ALA A 366 -12.04 -13.07 9.46
N TYR A 367 -11.24 -12.14 8.95
CA TYR A 367 -10.00 -12.38 8.25
C TYR A 367 -8.80 -12.47 9.19
N GLY A 368 -8.92 -11.87 10.38
CA GLY A 368 -7.87 -11.87 11.40
C GLY A 368 -8.36 -11.32 12.73
N TYR A 369 -7.41 -11.15 13.66
CA TYR A 369 -7.69 -10.70 15.03
C TYR A 369 -6.64 -9.72 15.54
N VAL A 370 -7.06 -8.72 16.31
CA VAL A 370 -6.16 -7.84 17.07
C VAL A 370 -6.26 -8.18 18.55
N ILE A 371 -5.10 -8.37 19.18
CA ILE A 371 -5.00 -8.72 20.59
C ILE A 371 -4.47 -7.52 21.35
N TYR A 372 -5.25 -7.08 22.33
CA TYR A 372 -4.93 -5.98 23.22
C TYR A 372 -4.60 -6.47 24.63
N ARG A 373 -3.71 -5.75 25.31
CA ARG A 373 -3.39 -5.97 26.72
C ARG A 373 -3.38 -4.66 27.51
N PHE A 374 -3.99 -4.71 28.69
CA PHE A 374 -4.05 -3.62 29.66
C PHE A 374 -3.53 -4.09 31.02
N ASN A 375 -2.97 -3.16 31.80
CA ASN A 375 -2.56 -3.42 33.18
C ASN A 375 -3.72 -3.21 34.17
N ASP A 376 -3.54 -3.66 35.41
CA ASP A 376 -4.53 -3.42 36.48
C ASP A 376 -4.85 -1.92 36.65
N GLY A 377 -6.13 -1.58 36.70
CA GLY A 377 -6.62 -0.20 36.80
C GLY A 377 -6.43 0.67 35.56
N GLU A 378 -5.84 0.17 34.48
CA GLU A 378 -5.71 0.90 33.22
C GLU A 378 -7.08 1.01 32.51
N LYS A 379 -7.39 2.19 31.98
CA LYS A 379 -8.61 2.40 31.20
C LYS A 379 -8.51 1.62 29.89
N ILE A 380 -9.52 0.80 29.61
CA ILE A 380 -9.63 0.09 28.34
C ILE A 380 -9.85 1.09 27.18
N GLN A 381 -8.88 1.12 26.27
CA GLN A 381 -8.81 2.00 25.10
C GLN A 381 -8.11 1.25 23.95
N ILE A 382 -8.89 0.83 22.96
CA ILE A 382 -8.38 0.08 21.79
C ILE A 382 -7.87 1.01 20.68
N ASP A 383 -8.23 2.29 20.72
CA ASP A 383 -7.73 3.35 19.83
C ASP A 383 -6.27 3.74 20.12
N ASN A 384 -5.70 3.28 21.24
CA ASN A 384 -4.31 3.50 21.58
C ASN A 384 -3.43 2.32 21.12
N PRO A 385 -2.59 2.48 20.07
CA PRO A 385 -1.78 1.40 19.52
C PRO A 385 -0.72 0.87 20.48
N ARG A 386 -0.52 1.52 21.64
CA ARG A 386 0.36 0.99 22.69
C ARG A 386 -0.15 -0.31 23.30
N ASN A 387 -1.45 -0.53 23.22
CA ASN A 387 -2.13 -1.67 23.83
C ASN A 387 -2.20 -2.87 22.89
N ILE A 388 -1.94 -2.68 21.59
CA ILE A 388 -1.82 -3.77 20.61
C ILE A 388 -0.55 -4.56 20.92
N ILE A 389 -0.71 -5.85 21.23
CA ILE A 389 0.43 -6.76 21.43
C ILE A 389 0.63 -7.73 20.27
N ASN A 390 -0.42 -7.98 19.48
CA ASN A 390 -0.34 -8.79 18.27
C ASN A 390 -1.48 -8.47 17.30
N ILE A 391 -1.21 -8.61 16.00
CA ILE A 391 -2.21 -8.61 14.94
C ILE A 391 -2.00 -9.91 14.17
N SER A 392 -3.02 -10.78 14.13
CA SER A 392 -3.01 -12.02 13.38
C SER A 392 -3.88 -11.89 12.13
N PHE A 393 -3.44 -12.48 11.02
CA PHE A 393 -4.18 -12.56 9.75
C PHE A 393 -4.44 -14.02 9.36
N GLU A 394 -4.52 -14.87 10.38
CA GLU A 394 -4.80 -16.30 10.27
C GLU A 394 -6.15 -16.60 10.93
N ASP A 395 -6.72 -17.76 10.64
CA ASP A 395 -7.95 -18.27 11.26
C ASP A 395 -7.73 -18.85 12.67
N THR A 396 -6.51 -18.75 13.19
CA THR A 396 -6.14 -19.22 14.52
C THR A 396 -6.84 -18.42 15.62
N THR A 397 -7.49 -19.13 16.55
CA THR A 397 -8.28 -18.55 17.64
C THR A 397 -7.57 -18.61 19.01
N THR A 398 -6.23 -18.66 18.97
CA THR A 398 -5.37 -18.69 20.13
C THR A 398 -4.12 -17.83 19.91
N PHE A 399 -3.63 -17.22 20.98
CA PHE A 399 -2.37 -16.48 21.00
C PHE A 399 -1.65 -16.72 22.33
N VAL A 400 -0.32 -16.73 22.31
CA VAL A 400 0.49 -16.86 23.53
C VAL A 400 1.31 -15.58 23.73
N ASP A 401 0.97 -14.83 24.77
CA ASP A 401 1.74 -13.66 25.20
C ASP A 401 2.92 -14.11 26.06
N ASN A 402 4.12 -14.02 25.49
CA ASN A 402 5.40 -14.28 26.18
C ASN A 402 6.13 -12.99 26.58
N THR A 403 5.46 -11.84 26.54
CA THR A 403 6.07 -10.52 26.80
C THR A 403 5.83 -10.03 28.23
N ILE A 404 5.29 -10.88 29.11
CA ILE A 404 5.02 -10.55 30.51
C ILE A 404 6.34 -10.44 31.29
N THR A 405 6.59 -9.27 31.88
CA THR A 405 7.84 -9.00 32.60
C THR A 405 7.69 -8.95 34.11
N ARG A 406 6.46 -8.84 34.63
CA ARG A 406 6.18 -8.70 36.07
C ARG A 406 4.92 -9.49 36.47
N PRO A 407 4.83 -10.02 37.70
CA PRO A 407 3.58 -10.53 38.25
C PRO A 407 2.55 -9.41 38.36
N GLY A 408 1.27 -9.77 38.36
CA GLY A 408 0.19 -8.80 38.46
C GLY A 408 -1.03 -9.21 37.66
N LYS A 409 -2.04 -8.35 37.69
CA LYS A 409 -3.26 -8.53 36.91
C LYS A 409 -3.12 -7.89 35.54
N TYR A 410 -3.55 -8.62 34.53
CA TYR A 410 -3.62 -8.19 33.15
C TYR A 410 -5.02 -8.41 32.63
N ILE A 411 -5.46 -7.57 31.70
CA ILE A 411 -6.74 -7.71 31.01
C ILE A 411 -6.47 -7.81 29.52
N TYR A 412 -7.02 -8.84 28.88
CA TYR A 412 -6.94 -9.02 27.44
C TYR A 412 -8.28 -8.73 26.77
N LEU A 413 -8.21 -8.17 25.57
CA LEU A 413 -9.32 -8.06 24.62
C LEU A 413 -8.89 -8.58 23.27
N VAL A 414 -9.86 -9.10 22.53
CA VAL A 414 -9.68 -9.51 21.15
C VAL A 414 -10.75 -8.83 20.30
N THR A 415 -10.34 -8.25 19.18
CA THR A 415 -11.24 -7.79 18.11
C THR A 415 -11.01 -8.66 16.87
N ALA A 416 -12.01 -8.73 16.00
CA ALA A 416 -11.88 -9.32 14.68
C ALA A 416 -11.67 -8.21 13.64
N ILE A 417 -10.98 -8.55 12.54
CA ILE A 417 -10.83 -7.68 11.36
C ILE A 417 -11.27 -8.42 10.11
N ASP A 418 -11.86 -7.71 9.14
CA ASP A 418 -12.23 -8.26 7.82
C ASP A 418 -11.07 -8.13 6.81
N ARG A 419 -11.34 -8.43 5.53
CA ARG A 419 -10.35 -8.40 4.45
C ARG A 419 -9.82 -7.00 4.15
N ILE A 420 -10.57 -5.93 4.41
CA ILE A 420 -10.10 -4.54 4.27
C ILE A 420 -9.68 -3.90 5.60
N LYS A 421 -9.74 -4.69 6.68
CA LYS A 421 -9.26 -4.45 8.03
C LYS A 421 -10.15 -3.46 8.79
N ASN A 422 -11.47 -3.45 8.53
CA ASN A 422 -12.39 -2.84 9.48
C ASN A 422 -12.41 -3.67 10.76
N GLU A 423 -12.38 -3.00 11.89
CA GLU A 423 -12.26 -3.64 13.21
C GLU A 423 -13.62 -3.77 13.89
N SER A 424 -13.90 -4.94 14.46
CA SER A 424 -15.11 -5.21 15.24
C SER A 424 -15.17 -4.39 16.53
N LEU A 425 -16.33 -4.42 17.19
CA LEU A 425 -16.40 -4.10 18.62
C LEU A 425 -15.49 -5.04 19.43
N ASN A 426 -15.10 -4.60 20.64
CA ASN A 426 -14.28 -5.41 21.53
C ASN A 426 -15.04 -6.62 22.09
N SER A 427 -14.31 -7.70 22.32
CA SER A 427 -14.81 -8.84 23.09
C SER A 427 -15.13 -8.48 24.55
N ASN A 428 -15.66 -9.47 25.28
CA ASN A 428 -15.63 -9.43 26.75
C ASN A 428 -14.17 -9.31 27.26
N PRO A 429 -13.91 -8.53 28.33
CA PRO A 429 -12.61 -8.52 29.01
C PRO A 429 -12.25 -9.90 29.56
N ALA A 430 -10.99 -10.30 29.35
CA ALA A 430 -10.42 -11.53 29.87
C ALA A 430 -9.33 -11.21 30.90
N PRO A 431 -9.67 -11.09 32.20
CA PRO A 431 -8.70 -10.84 33.26
C PRO A 431 -7.89 -12.09 33.58
N VAL A 432 -6.62 -11.91 33.92
CA VAL A 432 -5.72 -12.97 34.38
C VAL A 432 -4.75 -12.41 35.41
N GLU A 433 -4.54 -13.15 36.50
CA GLU A 433 -3.54 -12.81 37.52
C GLU A 433 -2.32 -13.70 37.35
N VAL A 434 -1.18 -13.10 37.04
CA VAL A 434 0.09 -13.82 36.91
C VAL A 434 0.78 -13.87 38.26
N LYS A 435 1.03 -15.09 38.73
CA LYS A 435 1.85 -15.35 39.92
C LYS A 435 3.15 -16.02 39.48
N TYR A 436 4.28 -15.58 40.03
CA TYR A 436 5.53 -16.32 39.83
C TYR A 436 5.54 -17.54 40.73
N VAL A 437 5.63 -18.72 40.11
CA VAL A 437 5.84 -19.96 40.82
C VAL A 437 7.35 -20.13 40.93
N VAL A 438 7.90 -19.84 42.12
CA VAL A 438 9.27 -20.21 42.48
C VAL A 438 9.21 -21.63 43.05
N TYR A 439 9.61 -22.63 42.28
CA TYR A 439 9.75 -23.98 42.83
C TYR A 439 11.07 -24.13 43.60
N GLY A 440 10.98 -24.39 44.91
CA GLY A 440 11.95 -25.20 45.64
C GLY A 440 12.83 -24.52 46.68
N ARG A 441 12.28 -24.16 47.85
CA ARG A 441 12.95 -24.33 49.15
C ARG A 441 11.92 -24.14 50.28
N TYR A 442 11.47 -25.27 50.85
CA TYR A 442 10.97 -25.27 52.21
C TYR A 442 12.17 -24.97 53.11
N TYR A 443 12.26 -23.74 53.62
CA TYR A 443 13.01 -23.49 54.83
C TYR A 443 12.05 -23.59 56.00
N HIS A 444 12.05 -24.73 56.69
CA HIS A 444 11.69 -24.70 58.09
C HIS A 444 12.72 -23.80 58.79
N ARG A 445 12.24 -22.67 59.29
CA ARG A 445 13.01 -21.79 60.16
C ARG A 445 13.10 -22.48 61.52
N THR A 446 14.11 -23.32 61.73
CA THR A 446 14.52 -23.67 63.10
C THR A 446 15.25 -22.46 63.68
N THR A 447 14.62 -21.84 64.68
CA THR A 447 15.24 -20.84 65.55
C THR A 447 16.30 -21.52 66.42
N PRO A 448 17.57 -21.05 66.42
CA PRO A 448 18.55 -21.47 67.41
C PRO A 448 18.53 -20.48 68.57
N GLN A 449 17.81 -20.80 69.64
CA GLN A 449 18.02 -20.25 70.98
C GLN A 449 17.16 -21.04 71.97
N ASP A 450 17.77 -22.05 72.59
CA ASP A 450 17.71 -22.32 74.03
C ASP A 450 18.22 -23.74 74.33
N SER A 451 19.51 -23.84 74.63
CA SER A 451 20.05 -24.86 75.54
C SER A 451 21.45 -24.49 76.00
N ILE A 452 21.47 -23.61 77.01
CA ILE A 452 22.59 -23.44 77.93
C ILE A 452 22.47 -24.53 79.01
N LYS A 453 23.59 -25.27 79.23
CA LYS A 453 24.01 -26.02 80.44
C LYS A 453 23.19 -27.26 80.87
N ALA A 454 23.86 -28.41 81.01
CA ALA A 454 24.50 -28.83 82.26
C ALA A 454 25.23 -30.18 82.08
N GLU A 455 26.41 -30.25 82.70
CA GLU A 455 27.29 -31.39 83.07
C GLU A 455 27.81 -32.38 82.01
#